data_AF-A0A0V0YTS6-F1
#
_entry.id   AF-A0A0V0YTS6-F1
#
_cell.length_a   1.000
_cell.length_b   1.000
_cell.length_c   1.000
_cell.angle_alpha   90.00
_cell.angle_beta   90.00
_cell.angle_gamma   90.00
#
_symmetry.space_group_name_H-M   'P 1'
#
loop_
_entity.id
_entity.type
_entity.pdbx_description
1 polymer ?
#
loop_
_entity_poly.entity_id
_entity_poly.type
_entity_poly.pdbx_seq_one_letter_code
_entity_poly.pdbx_strand_id
1 'polypeptide(L)' 'MKSLWSQRDRIVLQEGTIYRTWEIPDTGDSRLLPVIPRRNIPEILKTIHNQPTGGHLGVAKTLAKVRQRYYWPQQRED' A
#
# COMPACT_ATOMS: atom_id res chain seq x y z
N MET A 1 11.69 6.02 -13.28
CA MET A 1 11.14 4.83 -12.60
C MET A 1 12.04 4.49 -11.41
N LYS A 2 11.54 4.59 -10.16
CA LYS A 2 12.33 4.22 -8.97
C LYS A 2 12.05 2.75 -8.65
N SER A 3 13.00 1.86 -8.93
CA SER A 3 12.92 0.45 -8.56
C SER A 3 12.81 0.30 -7.03
N LEU A 4 12.32 -0.85 -6.54
CA LEU A 4 12.39 -1.16 -5.10
C LEU A 4 13.82 -1.02 -4.57
N TRP A 5 14.80 -1.42 -5.37
CA TRP A 5 16.23 -1.30 -5.05
C TRP A 5 16.67 0.14 -4.80
N SER A 6 16.14 1.10 -5.56
CA SER A 6 16.43 2.53 -5.33
C SER A 6 15.84 3.10 -4.04
N GLN A 7 15.01 2.33 -3.34
CA GLN A 7 14.39 2.68 -2.05
C GLN A 7 14.85 1.75 -0.91
N ARG A 8 15.95 1.01 -1.08
CA ARG A 8 16.42 -0.01 -0.13
C ARG A 8 16.47 0.46 1.33
N ASP A 9 16.84 1.73 1.58
CA ASP A 9 16.96 2.30 2.92
C ASP A 9 15.59 2.48 3.63
N ARG A 10 14.50 2.31 2.89
CA ARG A 10 13.11 2.37 3.38
C ARG A 10 12.43 1.00 3.31
N ILE A 11 13.17 -0.08 3.07
CA ILE A 11 12.63 -1.42 2.99
C ILE A 11 13.09 -2.21 4.22
N VAL A 12 12.15 -2.91 4.84
CA VAL A 12 12.38 -3.72 6.04
C VAL A 12 11.84 -5.12 5.79
N LEU A 13 12.60 -6.15 6.17
CA LEU A 13 12.13 -7.53 6.20
C LEU A 13 11.75 -7.87 7.65
N GLN A 14 10.48 -8.20 7.88
CA GLN A 14 9.99 -8.59 9.20
C GLN A 14 9.14 -9.86 9.05
N GLU A 15 9.49 -10.92 9.79
CA GLU A 15 8.76 -12.19 9.82
C GLU A 15 8.47 -12.77 8.42
N GLY A 16 9.43 -12.65 7.50
CA GLY A 16 9.29 -13.13 6.12
C GLY A 16 8.47 -12.24 5.19
N THR A 17 7.95 -11.12 5.68
CA THR A 17 7.21 -10.13 4.89
C THR A 17 8.07 -8.89 4.64
N ILE A 18 8.06 -8.41 3.40
CA ILE A 18 8.74 -7.17 3.02
C ILE A 18 7.80 -6.00 3.29
N TYR A 19 8.31 -4.99 3.98
CA TYR A 19 7.61 -3.74 4.27
C TYR A 19 8.35 -2.55 3.68
N ARG A 20 7.61 -1.49 3.38
CA ARG A 20 8.13 -0.17 3.08
C ARG A 20 7.77 0.80 4.19
N THR A 21 8.77 1.53 4.70
CA THR A 21 8.57 2.66 5.60
C THR A 21 7.92 3.82 4.85
N TRP A 22 6.78 4.28 5.35
CA TRP A 22 6.10 5.48 4.93
C TRP A 22 6.10 6.49 6.06
N GLU A 23 6.82 7.59 5.88
CA GLU A 23 6.78 8.73 6.81
C GLU A 23 5.47 9.50 6.63
N ILE A 24 4.80 9.74 7.74
CA ILE A 24 3.60 10.56 7.81
C ILE A 24 4.08 12.02 7.83
N PRO A 25 3.72 12.81 6.80
CA PRO A 25 4.11 14.21 6.76
C PRO A 25 3.65 14.94 8.02
N ASP A 26 4.46 15.88 8.49
CA ASP A 26 4.12 16.82 9.56
C ASP A 26 3.86 16.23 10.95
N THR A 27 4.03 14.91 11.15
CA THR A 27 3.92 14.29 12.48
C THR A 27 5.26 13.74 12.99
N GLY A 28 6.22 13.47 12.10
CA GLY A 28 7.46 12.76 12.44
C GLY A 28 7.27 11.25 12.65
N ASP A 29 6.04 10.76 12.54
CA ASP A 29 5.74 9.34 12.66
C ASP A 29 6.03 8.61 11.34
N SER A 30 6.20 7.29 11.46
CA SER A 30 6.26 6.41 10.30
C SER A 30 5.34 5.21 10.47
N ARG A 31 4.95 4.63 9.34
CA ARG A 31 4.21 3.37 9.26
C ARG A 31 4.89 2.41 8.31
N LEU A 32 4.82 1.13 8.65
CA LEU A 32 5.23 0.05 7.77
C LEU A 32 4.06 -0.37 6.89
N LEU A 33 4.26 -0.32 5.57
CA LEU A 33 3.28 -0.80 4.59
C LEU A 33 3.80 -2.10 3.98
N PRO A 34 3.07 -3.23 4.11
CA PRO A 34 3.45 -4.47 3.43
C PRO A 34 3.53 -4.25 1.91
N VAL A 35 4.62 -4.75 1.33
CA VAL A 35 4.86 -4.72 -0.11
C VAL A 35 4.12 -5.89 -0.75
N ILE A 36 3.16 -5.59 -1.61
CA ILE A 36 2.34 -6.60 -2.28
C ILE A 36 2.74 -6.76 -3.75
N PRO A 37 2.75 -7.99 -4.29
CA PRO A 37 2.88 -8.21 -5.73
C PRO A 37 1.68 -7.62 -6.48
N ARG A 38 1.92 -7.06 -7.67
CA ARG A 38 0.85 -6.45 -8.48
C ARG A 38 -0.32 -7.39 -8.78
N ARG A 39 -0.04 -8.69 -8.96
CA ARG A 39 -1.07 -9.73 -9.19
C ARG A 39 -2.08 -9.88 -8.05
N ASN A 40 -1.73 -9.48 -6.82
CA ASN A 40 -2.59 -9.57 -5.64
C ASN A 40 -3.50 -8.33 -5.46
N ILE A 41 -3.25 -7.23 -6.20
CA ILE A 41 -4.02 -5.98 -6.07
C ILE A 41 -5.52 -6.18 -6.37
N PRO A 42 -5.94 -6.89 -7.44
CA PRO A 42 -7.36 -7.06 -7.75
C PRO A 42 -8.13 -7.74 -6.61
N GLU A 43 -7.51 -8.74 -5.97
CA GLU A 43 -8.11 -9.46 -4.84
C GLU A 43 -8.24 -8.57 -3.61
N ILE A 44 -7.22 -7.77 -3.30
CA ILE A 44 -7.25 -6.82 -2.18
C ILE A 44 -8.34 -5.76 -2.40
N LEU A 45 -8.48 -5.24 -3.62
CA LEU A 45 -9.53 -4.28 -3.97
C LEU A 45 -10.92 -4.89 -3.80
N LYS A 46 -11.12 -6.12 -4.27
CA LYS A 46 -12.39 -6.85 -4.10
C LYS A 46 -12.75 -7.03 -2.62
N THR A 47 -11.78 -7.43 -1.80
CA THR A 47 -11.98 -7.60 -0.35
C THR A 47 -12.40 -6.31 0.33
N ILE A 48 -11.75 -5.18 0.01
CA ILE A 48 -12.07 -3.88 0.61
C ILE A 48 -13.44 -3.35 0.16
N HIS A 49 -13.77 -3.54 -1.12
CA HIS A 49 -15.09 -3.17 -1.65
C HIS A 49 -16.23 -3.92 -0.94
N ASN A 50 -16.03 -5.21 -0.68
CA ASN A 50 -17.04 -6.09 -0.08
C ASN A 50 -17.18 -5.93 1.44
N GLN A 51 -16.40 -5.05 2.10
CA GLN A 51 -16.61 -4.76 3.52
C GLN A 51 -17.90 -3.96 3.72
N PRO A 52 -18.64 -4.15 4.84
CA PRO A 52 -19.90 -3.43 5.10
C PRO A 52 -19.76 -1.90 5.04
N THR A 53 -18.58 -1.37 5.38
CA THR A 53 -18.23 0.06 5.28
C THR A 53 -17.76 0.52 3.89
N GLY A 54 -17.75 -0.37 2.91
CA GLY A 54 -17.14 -0.21 1.58
C GLY A 54 -18.15 -0.03 0.43
N GLY A 55 -19.40 -0.47 0.60
CA GLY A 55 -20.39 -0.66 -0.47
C GLY A 55 -20.83 0.58 -1.26
N HIS A 56 -20.36 1.78 -0.91
CA HIS A 56 -20.67 3.02 -1.62
C HIS A 56 -19.44 3.94 -1.82
N LEU A 57 -18.24 3.43 -1.55
CA LEU A 57 -17.01 4.20 -1.76
C LEU A 57 -16.61 4.04 -3.23
N GLY A 58 -16.91 5.04 -4.05
CA GLY A 58 -16.43 5.09 -5.43
C GLY A 58 -14.93 4.77 -5.53
N VAL A 59 -14.49 4.28 -6.68
CA VAL A 59 -13.15 3.71 -6.95
C VAL A 59 -12.01 4.49 -6.28
N ALA A 60 -12.03 5.82 -6.35
CA ALA A 60 -11.02 6.70 -5.75
C ALA A 60 -10.89 6.54 -4.22
N LYS A 61 -12.00 6.43 -3.49
CA LYS A 61 -11.99 6.26 -2.03
C LYS A 61 -11.49 4.87 -1.63
N THR A 62 -11.85 3.84 -2.40
CA THR A 62 -11.33 2.48 -2.20
C THR A 62 -9.82 2.43 -2.44
N LEU A 63 -9.33 3.02 -3.53
CA LEU A 63 -7.90 3.13 -3.82
C LEU A 63 -7.16 3.92 -2.72
N ALA A 64 -7.72 5.04 -2.25
CA ALA A 64 -7.12 5.81 -1.16
C ALA A 64 -6.95 4.97 0.11
N LYS A 65 -7.96 4.17 0.49
CA LYS A 65 -7.86 3.24 1.63
C LYS A 65 -6.81 2.15 1.43
N VAL A 66 -6.68 1.61 0.22
CA VAL A 66 -5.65 0.60 -0.11
C VAL A 66 -4.26 1.21 0.01
N ARG A 67 -4.07 2.42 -0.53
CA ARG A 67 -2.78 3.14 -0.52
C ARG A 67 -2.29 3.52 0.87
N GLN A 68 -3.20 3.62 1.84
CA GLN A 68 -2.85 3.83 3.26
C GLN A 68 -2.36 2.56 3.97
N ARG A 69 -2.60 1.38 3.39
CA ARG A 69 -2.38 0.07 4.06
C ARG A 69 -1.37 -0.81 3.35
N TYR A 70 -1.15 -0.62 2.06
CA TYR A 70 -0.28 -1.46 1.24
C TYR A 70 0.59 -0.61 0.34
N TYR A 71 1.75 -1.15 -0.03
CA TYR A 71 2.63 -0.55 -1.02
C TYR A 71 2.86 -1.50 -2.19
N TRP A 72 2.93 -0.95 -3.40
CA TRP A 72 3.49 -1.64 -4.55
C TRP A 72 4.23 -0.63 -5.45
N PRO A 73 5.22 -1.08 -6.24
CA PRO A 73 5.84 -0.23 -7.23
C PRO A 73 4.80 0.31 -8.22
N GLN A 74 4.95 1.58 -8.62
CA GLN A 74 4.04 2.31 -9.53
C GLN A 74 2.60 2.54 -9.00
N GLN A 75 2.37 2.40 -7.71
CA GLN A 75 1.07 2.67 -7.06
C GLN A 75 0.45 4.06 -7.34
N ARG A 76 1.24 5.07 -7.73
CA ARG A 76 0.73 6.39 -8.12
C ARG A 76 0.24 6.45 -9.57
N GLU A 77 0.78 5.59 -10.42
CA GLU A 77 0.49 5.52 -11.86
C GLU A 77 -0.67 4.54 -12.14
N ASP A 78 -0.91 3.58 -11.24
CA ASP A 78 -2.07 2.68 -11.19
C ASP A 78 -3.29 3.34 -10.52
#